data_AF-A0AAN3MSM5-F1
#
_entry.id   AF-A0AAN3MSM5-F1
#
_cell.length_a   1.000
_cell.length_b   1.000
_cell.length_c   1.000
_cell.angle_alpha   90.00
_cell.angle_beta   90.00
_cell.angle_gamma   90.00
#
_symmetry.space_group_name_H-M   'P 1'
#
loop_
_entity.id
_entity.type
_entity.pdbx_description
1 polymer ?
#
loop_
_entity_poly.entity_id
_entity_poly.type
_entity_poly.pdbx_seq_one_letter_code
_entity_poly.pdbx_strand_id
1 'polypeptide(L)'
;MKPQYQTRYELLHESYQKWLTGFTRHAVSWGVCHPNIYYFHNLTPGWVSFNGEKPEIAIVPQSLHRLIYGPDKRTTPPLDDDLIVNLCTSEHLLVHHPMLEGILLSECERLRQRSLANKLISLFRQFGGTELRLKLVWLCWLDLMTGNCLDDWTENLKRKSEKELEEWIINRQKQSAALTDLMDQYVLLAYRTTVDDKRT
;
A
#
# COMPACT_ATOMS: atom_id res chain seq x y z
N MET A 1 -0.95 29.35 -25.40
CA MET A 1 -0.86 28.07 -24.66
C MET A 1 -1.67 28.23 -23.39
N LYS A 2 -2.73 27.44 -23.18
CA LYS A 2 -3.44 27.45 -21.89
C LYS A 2 -2.48 26.84 -20.85
N PRO A 3 -2.27 27.47 -19.69
CA PRO A 3 -1.52 26.81 -18.62
C PRO A 3 -2.25 25.50 -18.28
N GLN A 4 -1.56 24.37 -18.43
CA GLN A 4 -2.07 23.08 -17.98
C GLN A 4 -2.08 23.16 -16.45
N TYR A 5 -3.27 23.36 -15.88
CA TYR A 5 -3.45 23.43 -14.44
C TYR A 5 -3.11 22.05 -13.87
N GLN A 6 -2.04 21.99 -13.07
CA GLN A 6 -1.66 20.77 -12.36
C GLN A 6 -2.71 20.51 -11.26
N THR A 7 -3.33 19.35 -11.31
CA THR A 7 -4.35 18.93 -10.35
C THR A 7 -3.72 18.66 -8.99
N ARG A 8 -4.51 18.78 -7.92
CA ARG A 8 -4.03 18.48 -6.56
C ARG A 8 -3.68 16.99 -6.43
N TYR A 9 -4.37 16.09 -7.12
CA TYR A 9 -4.00 14.68 -7.19
C TYR A 9 -2.66 14.45 -7.88
N GLU A 10 -2.34 15.18 -8.95
CA GLU A 10 -1.02 15.08 -9.61
C GLU A 10 0.10 15.50 -8.64
N LEU A 11 -0.09 16.58 -7.89
CA LEU A 11 0.87 17.02 -6.87
C LEU A 11 1.06 15.98 -5.75
N LEU A 12 -0.05 15.40 -5.25
CA LEU A 12 0.00 14.37 -4.22
C LEU A 12 0.70 13.10 -4.72
N HIS A 13 0.36 12.67 -5.93
CA HIS A 13 1.00 11.54 -6.60
C HIS A 13 2.50 11.77 -6.77
N GLU A 14 2.90 12.94 -7.29
CA GLU A 14 4.31 13.30 -7.47
C GLU A 14 5.07 13.30 -6.13
N SER A 15 4.46 13.82 -5.07
CA SER A 15 5.05 13.84 -3.73
C SER A 15 5.34 12.42 -3.21
N TYR A 16 4.32 11.54 -3.20
CA TYR A 16 4.51 10.16 -2.77
C TYR A 16 5.45 9.37 -3.68
N GLN A 17 5.34 9.55 -5.00
CA GLN A 17 6.20 8.85 -5.94
C GLN A 17 7.66 9.28 -5.74
N LYS A 18 7.93 10.57 -5.55
CA LYS A 18 9.26 11.09 -5.25
C LYS A 18 9.81 10.51 -3.96
N TRP A 19 9.00 10.48 -2.91
CA TRP A 19 9.39 9.89 -1.63
C TRP A 19 9.70 8.39 -1.78
N LEU A 20 8.79 7.63 -2.38
CA LEU A 20 8.93 6.18 -2.54
C LEU A 20 10.12 5.83 -3.43
N THR A 21 10.30 6.54 -4.56
CA THR A 21 11.48 6.36 -5.42
C THR A 21 12.78 6.69 -4.68
N GLY A 22 12.80 7.75 -3.86
CA GLY A 22 13.93 8.11 -3.01
C GLY A 22 14.29 7.00 -2.01
N PHE A 23 13.30 6.50 -1.28
CA PHE A 23 13.43 5.37 -0.36
C PHE A 23 13.94 4.12 -1.08
N THR A 24 13.31 3.76 -2.19
CA THR A 24 13.63 2.58 -3.00
C THR A 24 15.06 2.61 -3.49
N ARG A 25 15.50 3.77 -3.99
CA ARG A 25 16.87 3.97 -4.45
C ARG A 25 17.87 3.71 -3.33
N HIS A 26 17.59 4.22 -2.14
CA HIS A 26 18.44 3.96 -0.99
C HIS A 26 18.47 2.46 -0.64
N ALA A 27 17.30 1.83 -0.53
CA ALA A 27 17.20 0.40 -0.21
C ALA A 27 17.93 -0.50 -1.24
N VAL A 28 17.82 -0.19 -2.54
CA VAL A 28 18.52 -0.92 -3.60
C VAL A 28 20.03 -0.68 -3.54
N SER A 29 20.48 0.56 -3.36
CA SER A 29 21.90 0.89 -3.25
C SER A 29 22.59 0.20 -2.06
N TRP A 30 21.85 -0.03 -0.97
CA TRP A 30 22.34 -0.73 0.22
C TRP A 30 22.15 -2.26 0.13
N GLY A 31 21.62 -2.77 -0.98
CA GLY A 31 21.39 -4.20 -1.18
C GLY A 31 20.29 -4.79 -0.31
N VAL A 32 19.41 -3.94 0.25
CA VAL A 32 18.23 -4.33 1.04
C VAL A 32 17.07 -4.75 0.13
N CYS A 33 17.02 -4.22 -1.09
CA CYS A 33 16.06 -4.64 -2.11
C CYS A 33 16.77 -4.97 -3.42
N HIS A 34 16.19 -5.88 -4.20
CA HIS A 34 16.63 -6.13 -5.57
C HIS A 34 16.22 -4.96 -6.48
N PRO A 35 17.04 -4.55 -7.49
CA PRO A 35 16.71 -3.44 -8.38
C PRO A 35 15.33 -3.52 -9.04
N ASN A 36 14.85 -4.72 -9.38
CA ASN A 36 13.54 -4.89 -10.01
C ASN A 36 12.35 -4.50 -9.11
N ILE A 37 12.57 -4.22 -7.82
CA ILE A 37 11.51 -3.74 -6.90
C ILE A 37 10.87 -2.44 -7.40
N TYR A 38 11.59 -1.62 -8.18
CA TYR A 38 11.04 -0.40 -8.78
C TYR A 38 9.75 -0.64 -9.58
N TYR A 39 9.60 -1.82 -10.18
CA TYR A 39 8.36 -2.19 -10.88
C TYR A 39 7.12 -2.08 -9.99
N PHE A 40 7.25 -2.50 -8.73
CA PHE A 40 6.17 -2.52 -7.73
C PHE A 40 6.00 -1.19 -6.99
N HIS A 41 6.97 -0.28 -7.13
CA HIS A 41 6.99 1.03 -6.47
C HIS A 41 6.54 2.17 -7.38
N ASN A 42 5.78 1.83 -8.42
CA ASN A 42 5.03 2.80 -9.21
C ASN A 42 3.66 2.98 -8.58
N LEU A 43 3.25 4.23 -8.43
CA LEU A 43 1.97 4.63 -7.86
C LEU A 43 1.04 5.14 -8.97
N THR A 44 -0.25 5.19 -8.66
CA THR A 44 -1.27 5.77 -9.53
C THR A 44 -2.45 6.24 -8.69
N PRO A 45 -3.22 7.24 -9.14
CA PRO A 45 -4.54 7.49 -8.57
C PRO A 45 -5.45 6.28 -8.77
N GLY A 46 -6.18 5.91 -7.73
CA GLY A 46 -7.14 4.80 -7.72
C GLY A 46 -8.24 5.00 -6.69
N TRP A 47 -9.31 4.22 -6.81
CA TRP A 47 -10.41 4.26 -5.86
C TRP A 47 -10.16 3.29 -4.71
N VAL A 48 -10.53 3.70 -3.50
CA VAL A 48 -10.58 2.88 -2.29
C VAL A 48 -11.92 3.07 -1.59
N SER A 49 -12.41 2.08 -0.86
CA SER A 49 -13.60 2.19 -0.02
C SER A 49 -13.32 1.63 1.37
N PHE A 50 -13.92 2.27 2.37
CA PHE A 50 -13.85 1.88 3.77
C PHE A 50 -15.24 1.41 4.20
N ASN A 51 -15.42 0.10 4.44
CA ASN A 51 -16.64 -0.47 5.03
C ASN A 51 -17.98 0.02 4.43
N GLY A 52 -18.09 0.04 3.10
CA GLY A 52 -19.33 0.44 2.41
C GLY A 52 -19.56 1.95 2.32
N GLU A 53 -18.60 2.77 2.78
CA GLU A 53 -18.58 4.20 2.49
C GLU A 53 -18.38 4.45 0.99
N LYS A 54 -18.81 5.64 0.53
CA LYS A 54 -18.59 6.10 -0.84
C LYS A 54 -17.10 5.97 -1.19
N PRO A 55 -16.73 5.37 -2.34
CA PRO A 55 -15.34 5.28 -2.74
C PRO A 55 -14.67 6.66 -2.78
N GLU A 56 -13.47 6.74 -2.22
CA GLU A 56 -12.60 7.90 -2.20
C GLU A 56 -11.38 7.65 -3.08
N ILE A 57 -10.78 8.71 -3.60
CA ILE A 57 -9.58 8.59 -4.41
C ILE A 57 -8.35 8.62 -3.50
N ALA A 58 -7.48 7.63 -3.72
CA ALA A 58 -6.20 7.46 -3.06
C ALA A 58 -5.06 7.30 -4.06
N ILE A 59 -3.83 7.47 -3.58
CA ILE A 59 -2.63 7.08 -4.32
C ILE A 59 -2.29 5.64 -3.96
N VAL A 60 -2.43 4.73 -4.93
CA VAL A 60 -2.37 3.28 -4.73
C VAL A 60 -1.24 2.63 -5.53
N PRO A 61 -0.81 1.38 -5.20
CA PRO A 61 0.16 0.65 -6.00
C PRO A 61 -0.35 0.39 -7.43
N GLN A 62 0.39 0.83 -8.44
CA GLN A 62 -0.01 0.73 -9.84
C GLN A 62 -0.14 -0.72 -10.31
N SER A 63 0.72 -1.62 -9.86
CA SER A 63 0.65 -3.02 -10.26
C SER A 63 -0.61 -3.71 -9.73
N LEU A 64 -1.09 -3.34 -8.53
CA LEU A 64 -2.37 -3.82 -8.01
C LEU A 64 -3.55 -3.20 -8.78
N HIS A 65 -3.46 -1.91 -9.07
CA HIS A 65 -4.46 -1.22 -9.88
C HIS A 65 -4.66 -1.90 -11.24
N ARG A 66 -3.56 -2.22 -11.93
CA ARG A 66 -3.60 -2.95 -13.21
C ARG A 66 -4.18 -4.36 -13.07
N LEU A 67 -3.89 -5.04 -11.96
CA LEU A 67 -4.43 -6.36 -11.69
C LEU A 67 -5.96 -6.34 -11.54
N ILE A 68 -6.50 -5.33 -10.84
CA ILE A 68 -7.94 -5.22 -10.56
C ILE A 68 -8.71 -4.65 -11.75
N TYR A 69 -8.15 -3.63 -12.42
CA TYR A 69 -8.88 -2.81 -13.38
C TYR A 69 -8.38 -2.92 -14.83
N GLY A 70 -7.27 -3.63 -15.07
CA GLY A 70 -6.62 -3.73 -16.38
C GLY A 70 -5.61 -2.60 -16.67
N PRO A 71 -4.76 -2.76 -17.71
CA PRO A 71 -3.63 -1.86 -17.99
C PRO A 71 -4.03 -0.47 -18.51
N ASP A 72 -5.17 -0.36 -19.20
CA ASP A 72 -5.55 0.86 -19.94
C ASP A 72 -6.43 1.82 -19.12
N LYS A 73 -6.89 1.41 -17.93
CA LYS A 73 -7.83 2.20 -17.14
C LYS A 73 -7.07 3.22 -16.28
N ARG A 74 -6.73 4.39 -16.84
CA ARG A 74 -6.29 5.51 -15.99
C ARG A 74 -7.50 6.03 -15.21
N THR A 75 -7.41 6.01 -13.88
CA THR A 75 -8.37 6.73 -13.05
C THR A 75 -8.03 8.21 -13.16
N THR A 76 -8.76 8.96 -13.99
CA THR A 76 -8.73 10.42 -13.92
C THR A 76 -9.78 10.85 -12.91
N PRO A 77 -9.38 11.43 -11.76
CA PRO A 77 -10.32 12.02 -10.80
C PRO A 77 -11.26 13.01 -11.47
N PRO A 78 -12.56 13.04 -11.13
CA PRO A 78 -13.43 14.16 -11.46
C PRO A 78 -12.83 15.48 -10.91
N LEU A 79 -12.97 16.58 -11.65
CA LEU A 79 -12.43 17.89 -11.25
C LEU A 79 -12.97 18.39 -9.90
N ASP A 80 -14.22 18.08 -9.57
CA ASP A 80 -14.83 18.44 -8.29
C ASP A 80 -14.18 17.68 -7.11
N ASP A 81 -13.80 16.42 -7.32
CA ASP A 81 -13.09 15.63 -6.32
C ASP A 81 -11.63 16.13 -6.15
N ASP A 82 -11.02 16.70 -7.19
CA ASP A 82 -9.66 17.25 -7.12
C ASP A 82 -9.56 18.45 -6.16
N LEU A 83 -10.56 19.33 -6.14
CA LEU A 83 -10.54 20.54 -5.32
C LEU A 83 -10.54 20.24 -3.81
N ILE A 84 -11.12 19.11 -3.40
CA ILE A 84 -11.22 18.69 -2.00
C ILE A 84 -10.05 17.82 -1.55
N VAL A 85 -9.09 17.52 -2.43
CA VAL A 85 -7.91 16.71 -2.10
C VAL A 85 -7.11 17.35 -1.00
N ASN A 86 -6.99 16.62 0.11
CA ASN A 86 -6.00 16.94 1.11
C ASN A 86 -4.61 16.60 0.57
N LEU A 87 -3.70 17.59 0.52
CA LEU A 87 -2.31 17.40 0.11
C LEU A 87 -1.40 17.01 1.27
N CYS A 88 -1.89 17.02 2.51
CA CYS A 88 -1.11 16.66 3.68
C CYS A 88 -0.77 15.17 3.64
N THR A 89 0.48 14.87 3.29
CA THR A 89 1.08 13.56 3.53
C THR A 89 1.57 13.49 4.97
N SER A 90 1.50 12.31 5.58
CA SER A 90 1.98 12.12 6.95
C SER A 90 3.48 11.82 6.90
N GLU A 91 4.32 12.85 6.95
CA GLU A 91 5.77 12.73 6.88
C GLU A 91 6.32 11.75 7.93
N HIS A 92 5.76 11.78 9.15
CA HIS A 92 6.13 10.84 10.20
C HIS A 92 5.88 9.37 9.79
N LEU A 93 4.72 9.05 9.21
CA LEU A 93 4.43 7.69 8.75
C LEU A 93 5.35 7.27 7.61
N LEU A 94 5.60 8.16 6.67
CA LEU A 94 6.55 7.92 5.58
C LEU A 94 7.96 7.65 6.14
N VAL A 95 8.42 8.38 7.15
CA VAL A 95 9.76 8.16 7.74
C VAL A 95 9.87 6.83 8.47
N HIS A 96 8.82 6.40 9.19
CA HIS A 96 8.89 5.24 10.09
C HIS A 96 8.38 3.93 9.49
N HIS A 97 7.67 3.97 8.36
CA HIS A 97 7.12 2.79 7.71
C HIS A 97 7.67 2.64 6.28
N PRO A 98 8.32 1.51 5.95
CA PRO A 98 9.03 1.37 4.69
C PRO A 98 8.07 1.19 3.50
N MET A 99 8.53 1.60 2.32
CA MET A 99 7.94 1.22 1.02
C MET A 99 6.42 1.49 0.94
N LEU A 100 5.64 0.54 0.40
CA LEU A 100 4.20 0.65 0.23
C LEU A 100 3.40 0.73 1.54
N GLU A 101 3.99 0.34 2.67
CA GLU A 101 3.35 0.45 3.97
C GLU A 101 3.21 1.90 4.42
N GLY A 102 4.27 2.71 4.24
CA GLY A 102 4.23 4.14 4.55
C GLY A 102 3.17 4.87 3.72
N ILE A 103 3.05 4.53 2.43
CA ILE A 103 2.01 5.07 1.56
C ILE A 103 0.62 4.68 2.04
N LEU A 104 0.40 3.40 2.37
CA LEU A 104 -0.89 2.88 2.85
C LEU A 104 -1.37 3.62 4.10
N LEU A 105 -0.48 3.75 5.09
CA LEU A 105 -0.81 4.38 6.36
C LEU A 105 -1.01 5.90 6.18
N SER A 106 -0.18 6.56 5.37
CA SER A 106 -0.34 7.98 5.05
C SER A 106 -1.66 8.25 4.34
N GLU A 107 -2.08 7.39 3.41
CA GLU A 107 -3.39 7.49 2.76
C GLU A 107 -4.55 7.29 3.74
N CYS A 108 -4.45 6.32 4.67
CA CYS A 108 -5.45 6.14 5.72
C CYS A 108 -5.59 7.41 6.58
N GLU A 109 -4.49 8.04 7.00
CA GLU A 109 -4.55 9.28 7.78
C GLU A 109 -5.11 10.46 6.98
N ARG A 110 -4.67 10.61 5.72
CA ARG A 110 -5.11 11.68 4.81
C ARG A 110 -6.62 11.62 4.57
N LEU A 111 -7.16 10.41 4.42
CA LEU A 111 -8.58 10.12 4.25
C LEU A 111 -9.33 10.02 5.59
N ARG A 112 -8.74 10.50 6.69
CA ARG A 112 -9.34 10.56 8.04
C ARG A 112 -9.67 9.20 8.67
N GLN A 113 -9.15 8.10 8.12
CA GLN A 113 -9.27 6.73 8.63
C GLN A 113 -8.19 6.41 9.68
N ARG A 114 -8.00 7.31 10.67
CA ARG A 114 -6.95 7.18 11.71
C ARG A 114 -7.11 5.93 12.58
N SER A 115 -8.35 5.52 12.85
CA SER A 115 -8.63 4.29 13.62
C SER A 115 -8.06 3.06 12.91
N LEU A 116 -8.30 2.95 11.59
CA LEU A 116 -7.74 1.88 10.78
C LEU A 116 -6.21 1.96 10.73
N ALA A 117 -5.65 3.15 10.48
CA ALA A 117 -4.20 3.35 10.44
C ALA A 117 -3.52 2.85 11.73
N ASN A 118 -4.05 3.21 12.90
CA ASN A 118 -3.51 2.76 14.19
C ASN A 118 -3.59 1.24 14.38
N LYS A 119 -4.69 0.62 13.94
CA LYS A 119 -4.84 -0.84 14.00
C LYS A 119 -3.85 -1.55 13.07
N LEU A 120 -3.68 -1.03 11.84
CA LEU A 120 -2.70 -1.54 10.88
C LEU A 120 -1.26 -1.38 11.40
N ILE A 121 -0.90 -0.22 11.97
CA ILE A 121 0.41 0.00 12.60
C ILE A 121 0.66 -1.04 13.69
N SER A 122 -0.33 -1.28 14.55
CA SER A 122 -0.21 -2.29 15.60
C SER A 122 -0.04 -3.70 15.04
N LEU A 123 -0.74 -4.03 13.95
CA LEU A 123 -0.66 -5.34 13.30
C LEU A 123 0.69 -5.54 12.61
N PHE A 124 1.14 -4.57 11.82
CA PHE A 124 2.42 -4.67 11.10
C PHE A 124 3.62 -4.73 12.05
N ARG A 125 3.54 -4.05 13.20
CA ARG A 125 4.57 -4.17 14.25
C ARG A 125 4.61 -5.57 14.88
N GLN A 126 3.46 -6.21 15.09
CA GLN A 126 3.39 -7.57 15.65
C GLN A 126 4.11 -8.59 14.74
N PHE A 127 4.04 -8.38 13.42
CA PHE A 127 4.69 -9.24 12.43
C PHE A 127 5.90 -8.55 11.78
N GLY A 128 6.55 -7.64 12.50
CA GLY A 128 7.76 -6.94 12.06
C GLY A 128 8.85 -7.91 11.62
N GLY A 129 9.61 -7.53 10.59
CA GLY A 129 10.71 -8.37 10.11
C GLY A 129 10.29 -9.71 9.48
N THR A 130 9.03 -9.90 9.10
CA THR A 130 8.55 -11.12 8.43
C THR A 130 8.02 -10.83 7.02
N GLU A 131 8.04 -11.84 6.14
CA GLU A 131 7.35 -11.75 4.85
C GLU A 131 5.84 -11.54 4.99
N LEU A 132 5.25 -11.96 6.13
CA LEU A 132 3.83 -11.79 6.43
C LEU A 132 3.45 -10.33 6.46
N ARG A 133 4.30 -9.45 7.00
CA ARG A 133 4.07 -8.00 7.00
C ARG A 133 3.91 -7.46 5.58
N LEU A 134 4.79 -7.85 4.67
CA LEU A 134 4.71 -7.42 3.27
C LEU A 134 3.42 -7.95 2.61
N LYS A 135 3.10 -9.23 2.83
CA LYS A 135 1.88 -9.86 2.30
C LYS A 135 0.62 -9.17 2.83
N LEU A 136 0.60 -8.78 4.11
CA LEU A 136 -0.50 -8.04 4.72
C LEU A 136 -0.69 -6.66 4.11
N VAL A 137 0.39 -5.91 3.84
CA VAL A 137 0.30 -4.60 3.16
C VAL A 137 -0.40 -4.74 1.80
N TRP A 138 -0.03 -5.77 1.03
CA TRP A 138 -0.67 -6.05 -0.28
C TRP A 138 -2.14 -6.42 -0.17
N LEU A 139 -2.49 -7.31 0.76
CA LEU A 139 -3.88 -7.72 0.96
C LEU A 139 -4.74 -6.55 1.48
N CYS A 140 -4.18 -5.65 2.30
CA CYS A 140 -4.91 -4.48 2.78
C CYS A 140 -5.20 -3.51 1.64
N TRP A 141 -4.21 -3.24 0.78
CA TRP A 141 -4.43 -2.46 -0.44
C TRP A 141 -5.51 -3.10 -1.33
N LEU A 142 -5.48 -4.42 -1.50
CA LEU A 142 -6.47 -5.13 -2.30
C LEU A 142 -7.88 -4.91 -1.74
N ASP A 143 -8.06 -5.14 -0.44
CA ASP A 143 -9.38 -5.01 0.20
C ASP A 143 -9.92 -3.60 0.12
N LEU A 144 -9.07 -2.59 0.32
CA LEU A 144 -9.44 -1.19 0.14
C LEU A 144 -9.85 -0.91 -1.30
N MET A 145 -9.09 -1.37 -2.28
CA MET A 145 -9.33 -1.10 -3.70
C MET A 145 -10.53 -1.84 -4.29
N THR A 146 -10.91 -2.98 -3.72
CA THR A 146 -12.10 -3.74 -4.14
C THR A 146 -13.33 -3.45 -3.29
N GLY A 147 -13.18 -2.69 -2.20
CA GLY A 147 -14.25 -2.39 -1.25
C GLY A 147 -14.70 -3.60 -0.43
N ASN A 148 -13.78 -4.53 -0.14
CA ASN A 148 -14.06 -5.65 0.75
C ASN A 148 -14.20 -5.18 2.20
N CYS A 149 -14.87 -5.98 3.02
CA CYS A 149 -15.06 -5.68 4.43
C CYS A 149 -13.72 -5.62 5.19
N LEU A 150 -13.55 -4.62 6.05
CA LEU A 150 -12.34 -4.42 6.84
C LEU A 150 -12.41 -4.98 8.27
N ASP A 151 -13.41 -5.80 8.59
CA ASP A 151 -13.58 -6.40 9.92
C ASP A 151 -12.36 -7.25 10.32
N ASP A 152 -11.79 -8.00 9.37
CA ASP A 152 -10.60 -8.80 9.62
C ASP A 152 -9.42 -7.93 10.05
N TRP A 153 -9.17 -6.84 9.32
CA TRP A 153 -8.10 -5.86 9.58
C TRP A 153 -8.26 -5.17 10.93
N THR A 154 -9.50 -5.01 11.39
CA THR A 154 -9.81 -4.18 12.55
C THR A 154 -9.98 -4.98 13.85
N GLU A 155 -10.43 -6.23 13.80
CA GLU A 155 -10.77 -7.01 15.00
C GLU A 155 -10.12 -8.40 15.06
N ASN A 156 -9.93 -9.06 13.90
CA ASN A 156 -9.62 -10.50 13.89
C ASN A 156 -8.13 -10.80 13.73
N LEU A 157 -7.45 -10.13 12.79
CA LEU A 157 -6.08 -10.50 12.41
C LEU A 157 -5.07 -10.36 13.55
N LYS A 158 -5.21 -9.33 14.37
CA LYS A 158 -4.30 -9.08 15.51
C LYS A 158 -4.32 -10.20 16.55
N ARG A 159 -5.43 -10.93 16.67
CA ARG A 159 -5.61 -12.01 17.66
C ARG A 159 -5.07 -13.36 17.18
N LYS A 160 -4.70 -13.46 15.90
CA LYS A 160 -4.18 -14.69 15.31
C LYS A 160 -2.72 -14.91 15.70
N SER A 161 -2.39 -16.17 15.94
CA SER A 161 -1.01 -16.64 15.93
C SER A 161 -0.41 -16.53 14.53
N GLU A 162 0.92 -16.61 14.42
CA GLU A 162 1.63 -16.58 13.14
C GLU A 162 1.11 -17.67 12.18
N LYS A 163 0.92 -18.90 12.66
CA LYS A 163 0.39 -20.01 11.87
C LYS A 163 -1.04 -19.76 11.37
N GLU A 164 -1.92 -19.24 12.23
CA GLU A 164 -3.31 -18.91 11.83
C GLU A 164 -3.33 -17.76 10.83
N LEU A 165 -2.37 -16.82 10.93
CA LEU A 165 -2.22 -15.74 9.97
C LEU A 165 -1.70 -16.26 8.63
N GLU A 166 -0.69 -17.13 8.62
CA GLU A 166 -0.22 -17.81 7.41
C GLU A 166 -1.36 -18.55 6.70
N GLU A 167 -2.14 -19.33 7.43
CA GLU A 167 -3.30 -20.03 6.88
C GLU A 167 -4.34 -19.06 6.29
N TRP A 168 -4.58 -17.92 6.97
CA TRP A 168 -5.47 -16.87 6.44
C TRP A 168 -4.92 -16.26 5.15
N ILE A 169 -3.63 -15.92 5.09
CA ILE A 169 -2.97 -15.38 3.88
C ILE A 169 -3.04 -16.39 2.73
N ILE A 170 -2.73 -17.66 3.00
CA ILE A 170 -2.80 -18.74 1.99
C ILE A 170 -4.22 -18.86 1.43
N ASN A 171 -5.24 -18.80 2.28
CA ASN A 171 -6.63 -18.85 1.85
C ASN A 171 -7.02 -17.64 0.98
N ARG A 172 -6.44 -16.46 1.23
CA ARG A 172 -6.63 -15.26 0.40
C ARG A 172 -5.90 -15.38 -0.94
N GLN A 173 -4.66 -15.88 -0.94
CA GLN A 173 -3.88 -16.13 -2.14
C GLN A 173 -4.57 -17.12 -3.09
N LYS A 174 -5.18 -18.18 -2.56
CA LYS A 174 -5.97 -19.15 -3.36
C LYS A 174 -7.13 -18.55 -4.16
N GLN A 175 -7.60 -17.35 -3.80
CA GLN A 175 -8.68 -16.68 -4.52
C GLN A 175 -8.21 -16.11 -5.87
N SER A 176 -6.90 -15.88 -6.04
CA SER A 176 -6.34 -15.35 -7.27
C SER A 176 -4.88 -15.76 -7.46
N ALA A 177 -4.62 -16.56 -8.49
CA ALA A 177 -3.25 -16.95 -8.88
C ALA A 177 -2.40 -15.71 -9.22
N ALA A 178 -2.97 -14.75 -9.95
CA ALA A 178 -2.26 -13.54 -10.34
C ALA A 178 -1.91 -12.64 -9.13
N LEU A 179 -2.76 -12.60 -8.10
CA LEU A 179 -2.43 -11.92 -6.83
C LEU A 179 -1.29 -12.64 -6.11
N THR A 180 -1.33 -13.97 -6.08
CA THR A 180 -0.29 -14.80 -5.46
C THR A 180 1.06 -14.54 -6.10
N ASP A 181 1.13 -14.61 -7.43
CA ASP A 181 2.34 -14.36 -8.20
C ASP A 181 2.88 -12.95 -7.98
N LEU A 182 1.99 -11.95 -7.90
CA LEU A 182 2.36 -10.56 -7.65
C LEU A 182 2.99 -10.38 -6.26
N MET A 183 2.36 -10.95 -5.24
CA MET A 183 2.82 -10.87 -3.85
C MET A 183 4.14 -11.59 -3.66
N ASP A 184 4.28 -12.80 -4.20
CA ASP A 184 5.49 -13.62 -4.05
C ASP A 184 6.69 -12.96 -4.76
N GLN A 185 6.48 -12.37 -5.94
CA GLN A 185 7.52 -11.57 -6.61
C GLN A 185 7.92 -10.35 -5.78
N TYR A 186 6.96 -9.62 -5.21
CA TYR A 186 7.28 -8.47 -4.37
C TYR A 186 8.10 -8.88 -3.14
N VAL A 187 7.65 -9.91 -2.42
CA VAL A 187 8.35 -10.46 -1.25
C VAL A 187 9.77 -10.90 -1.61
N LEU A 188 9.95 -11.61 -2.72
CA LEU A 188 11.28 -12.05 -3.18
C LEU A 188 12.22 -10.86 -3.42
N LEU A 189 11.72 -9.78 -4.03
CA LEU A 189 12.50 -8.59 -4.35
C LEU A 189 12.75 -7.69 -3.13
N ALA A 190 11.88 -7.79 -2.11
CA ALA A 190 11.95 -7.05 -0.85
C ALA A 190 12.57 -7.87 0.29
N TYR A 191 12.94 -9.13 0.06
CA TYR A 191 13.19 -10.15 1.10
C TYR A 191 14.17 -9.72 2.21
N ARG A 192 15.22 -8.95 1.90
CA ARG A 192 16.19 -8.54 2.94
C ARG A 192 15.61 -7.49 3.91
N THR A 193 14.49 -6.84 3.59
CA THR A 193 13.73 -6.02 4.56
C THR A 193 13.10 -6.85 5.68
N THR A 194 13.02 -8.17 5.52
CA THR A 194 12.41 -9.12 6.47
C THR A 194 13.43 -10.11 7.04
N VAL A 195 14.73 -9.86 6.90
CA VAL A 195 15.78 -10.78 7.39
C VAL A 195 16.58 -10.16 8.53
N ASP A 196 16.61 -8.83 8.64
CA ASP A 196 17.49 -8.12 9.58
C ASP A 196 17.01 -8.07 11.04
N ASP A 197 15.81 -8.57 11.36
CA ASP A 197 15.29 -8.60 12.74
C ASP A 197 15.78 -9.82 13.56
N LYS A 198 16.67 -10.65 12.99
CA LYS A 198 17.34 -11.77 13.70
C LYS A 198 18.76 -11.44 14.17
N ARG A 199 19.16 -10.17 14.17
CA ARG A 199 20.43 -9.76 14.80
C ARG A 199 20.17 -9.21 16.20
N THR A 200 20.70 -9.98 17.16
CA THR A 200 20.89 -9.77 18.62
C THR A 200 19.69 -9.93 19.53
#